data_AF-A0A4R5VK84-F1
#
_entry.id   AF-A0A4R5VK84-F1
#
_cell.length_a   1.000
_cell.length_b   1.000
_cell.length_c   1.000
_cell.angle_alpha   90.00
_cell.angle_beta   90.00
_cell.angle_gamma   90.00
#
_symmetry.space_group_name_H-M   'P 1'
#
loop_
_entity.id
_entity.type
_entity.pdbx_description
1 polymer ?
#
loop_
_entity_poly.entity_id
_entity_poly.type
_entity_poly.pdbx_seq_one_letter_code
_entity_poly.pdbx_strand_id
1 'polypeptide(L)'
;MTREDIIKLVSEKLRLIRTEAGYTQDKMAEIIGVSKKTLVQIEKGRVLANWSTVVAICALFRETETVQFLFGNEPLEVLETVAREGIDYRKMKTLGGRIWWRVVTKKNEFILQQNILSKHFRILDSKNYRIFSSFDEKLSRKRFKELTKNDD
;
A
#
# COMPACT_ATOMS: atom_id res chain seq x y z
N MET A 1 8.42 -2.46 -5.26
CA MET A 1 7.25 -3.31 -5.54
C MET A 1 6.50 -2.65 -6.68
N THR A 2 6.31 -3.33 -7.80
CA THR A 2 5.66 -2.77 -9.00
C THR A 2 4.16 -3.02 -9.00
N ARG A 3 3.45 -2.49 -9.99
CA ARG A 3 2.02 -2.78 -10.21
C ARG A 3 1.80 -4.29 -10.44
N GLU A 4 2.67 -4.91 -11.21
CA GLU A 4 2.64 -6.33 -11.56
C GLU A 4 2.85 -7.20 -10.32
N ASP A 5 3.77 -6.82 -9.43
CA ASP A 5 3.99 -7.50 -8.14
C ASP A 5 2.72 -7.50 -7.29
N ILE A 6 2.05 -6.34 -7.18
CA ILE A 6 0.80 -6.20 -6.41
C ILE A 6 -0.30 -7.06 -7.01
N ILE A 7 -0.46 -7.04 -8.33
CA ILE A 7 -1.46 -7.85 -9.02
C ILE A 7 -1.27 -9.33 -8.71
N LYS A 8 -0.03 -9.81 -8.79
CA LYS A 8 0.31 -11.20 -8.51
C LYS A 8 0.01 -11.57 -7.05
N LEU A 9 0.53 -10.79 -6.10
CA LEU A 9 0.37 -11.03 -4.66
C LEU A 9 -1.10 -11.10 -4.24
N VAL A 10 -1.91 -10.12 -4.68
CA VAL A 10 -3.33 -10.07 -4.31
C VAL A 10 -4.12 -11.20 -4.98
N SER A 11 -3.81 -11.52 -6.24
CA SER A 11 -4.47 -12.64 -6.94
C SER A 11 -4.21 -13.98 -6.26
N GLU A 12 -2.97 -14.26 -5.86
CA GLU A 12 -2.58 -15.49 -5.17
C GLU A 12 -3.25 -15.61 -3.79
N LYS A 13 -3.51 -14.48 -3.12
CA LYS A 13 -4.12 -14.42 -1.79
C LYS A 13 -5.64 -14.23 -1.80
N LEU A 14 -6.27 -14.09 -2.97
CA LEU A 14 -7.69 -13.75 -3.08
C LEU A 14 -8.61 -14.71 -2.31
N ARG A 15 -8.34 -16.02 -2.39
CA ARG A 15 -9.10 -17.04 -1.65
C ARG A 15 -9.01 -16.83 -0.14
N LEU A 16 -7.81 -16.52 0.36
CA LEU A 16 -7.56 -16.29 1.79
C LEU A 16 -8.29 -15.04 2.27
N ILE A 17 -8.15 -13.92 1.54
CA ILE A 17 -8.85 -12.65 1.82
C ILE A 17 -10.36 -12.88 1.89
N ARG A 18 -10.92 -13.63 0.93
CA ARG A 18 -12.35 -13.96 0.92
C ARG A 18 -12.75 -14.78 2.14
N THR A 19 -11.98 -15.80 2.51
CA THR A 19 -12.31 -16.66 3.65
C THR A 19 -12.16 -15.95 5.00
N GLU A 20 -11.18 -15.04 5.13
CA GLU A 20 -11.05 -14.16 6.31
C GLU A 20 -12.27 -13.28 6.49
N ALA A 21 -12.82 -12.76 5.39
CA ALA A 21 -14.04 -11.98 5.41
C ALA A 21 -15.33 -12.83 5.58
N GLY A 22 -15.22 -14.17 5.65
CA GLY A 22 -16.37 -15.06 5.82
C GLY A 22 -17.29 -15.14 4.59
N TYR A 23 -16.82 -14.79 3.39
CA TYR A 23 -17.67 -14.68 2.21
C TYR A 23 -17.64 -15.93 1.30
N THR A 24 -18.79 -16.23 0.70
CA THR A 24 -18.89 -17.19 -0.40
C THR A 24 -18.29 -16.61 -1.68
N GLN A 25 -17.99 -17.47 -2.67
CA GLN A 25 -17.51 -17.00 -3.98
C GLN A 25 -18.54 -16.10 -4.67
N ASP A 26 -19.83 -16.42 -4.57
CA ASP A 26 -20.88 -15.57 -5.12
C ASP A 26 -20.87 -14.19 -4.45
N LYS A 27 -20.83 -14.13 -3.12
CA LYS A 27 -20.86 -12.85 -2.39
C LYS A 27 -19.62 -12.00 -2.66
N MET A 28 -18.44 -12.62 -2.69
CA MET A 28 -17.20 -11.93 -3.00
C MET A 28 -17.23 -11.34 -4.42
N ALA A 29 -17.69 -12.12 -5.40
CA ALA A 29 -17.77 -11.70 -6.78
C ALA A 29 -18.70 -10.48 -6.96
N GLU A 30 -19.85 -10.48 -6.28
CA GLU A 30 -20.77 -9.32 -6.20
C GLU A 30 -20.07 -8.08 -5.61
N ILE A 31 -19.40 -8.23 -4.46
CA ILE A 31 -18.74 -7.12 -3.75
C ILE A 31 -17.64 -6.47 -4.59
N ILE A 32 -16.79 -7.26 -5.25
CA ILE A 32 -15.66 -6.73 -6.04
C ILE A 32 -16.05 -6.44 -7.50
N GLY A 33 -17.30 -6.66 -7.89
CA GLY A 33 -17.83 -6.33 -9.21
C GLY A 33 -17.29 -7.21 -10.35
N VAL A 34 -17.08 -8.51 -10.10
CA VAL A 34 -16.64 -9.47 -11.12
C VAL A 34 -17.61 -10.65 -11.23
N SER A 35 -17.55 -11.42 -12.32
CA SER A 35 -18.33 -12.66 -12.40
C SER A 35 -17.79 -13.72 -11.43
N LYS A 36 -18.68 -14.58 -10.89
CA LYS A 36 -18.27 -15.75 -10.09
C LYS A 36 -17.25 -16.61 -10.84
N LYS A 37 -17.45 -16.81 -12.15
CA LYS A 37 -16.52 -17.55 -13.01
C LYS A 37 -15.13 -16.93 -12.98
N THR A 38 -15.03 -15.61 -13.11
CA THR A 38 -13.77 -14.86 -13.03
C THR A 38 -13.10 -15.06 -11.68
N LEU A 39 -13.83 -14.85 -10.57
CA LEU A 39 -13.31 -15.06 -9.22
C LEU A 39 -12.73 -16.49 -9.06
N VAL A 40 -13.47 -17.51 -9.49
CA VAL A 40 -13.04 -18.91 -9.41
C VAL A 40 -11.78 -19.17 -10.24
N GLN A 41 -11.64 -18.56 -11.44
CA GLN A 41 -10.42 -18.72 -12.23
C GLN A 41 -9.21 -18.06 -11.53
N ILE A 42 -9.40 -16.92 -10.87
CA ILE A 42 -8.34 -16.25 -10.11
C ILE A 42 -7.93 -17.11 -8.91
N GLU A 43 -8.88 -17.59 -8.11
CA GLU A 43 -8.58 -18.46 -6.96
C GLU A 43 -7.91 -19.79 -7.33
N LYS A 44 -8.11 -20.26 -8.57
CA LYS A 44 -7.43 -21.44 -9.12
C LYS A 44 -6.05 -21.12 -9.71
N GLY A 45 -5.61 -19.87 -9.69
CA GLY A 45 -4.33 -19.43 -10.26
C GLY A 45 -4.27 -19.49 -11.79
N ARG A 46 -5.41 -19.58 -12.47
CA ARG A 46 -5.46 -19.70 -13.95
C ARG A 46 -5.40 -18.35 -14.65
N VAL A 47 -5.88 -17.31 -13.99
CA VAL A 47 -5.83 -15.92 -14.46
C VAL A 47 -5.49 -15.02 -13.27
N LEU A 48 -4.87 -13.88 -13.53
CA LEU A 48 -4.67 -12.84 -12.52
C LEU A 48 -5.83 -11.85 -12.53
N ALA A 49 -6.09 -11.23 -11.38
CA ALA A 49 -6.99 -10.08 -11.31
C ALA A 49 -6.40 -8.90 -12.10
N ASN A 50 -7.25 -8.08 -12.71
CA ASN A 50 -6.78 -6.83 -13.32
C ASN A 50 -6.52 -5.76 -12.23
N TRP A 51 -5.85 -4.66 -12.62
CA TRP A 51 -5.48 -3.61 -11.67
C TRP A 51 -6.68 -3.01 -10.92
N SER A 52 -7.80 -2.74 -11.60
CA SER A 52 -8.99 -2.17 -10.96
C SER A 52 -9.61 -3.12 -9.94
N THR A 53 -9.67 -4.42 -10.24
CA THR A 53 -10.14 -5.45 -9.28
C THR A 53 -9.23 -5.52 -8.07
N VAL A 54 -7.91 -5.44 -8.27
CA VAL A 54 -6.93 -5.44 -7.18
C VAL A 54 -7.07 -4.20 -6.29
N VAL A 55 -7.26 -3.02 -6.90
CA VAL A 55 -7.57 -1.78 -6.16
C VAL A 55 -8.86 -1.94 -5.35
N ALA A 56 -9.92 -2.51 -5.94
CA ALA A 56 -11.18 -2.75 -5.24
C ALA A 56 -11.01 -3.72 -4.06
N ILE A 57 -10.29 -4.83 -4.25
CA ILE A 57 -9.97 -5.78 -3.17
C ILE A 57 -9.22 -5.06 -2.05
N CYS A 58 -8.14 -4.36 -2.37
CA CYS A 58 -7.33 -3.70 -1.36
C CYS A 58 -8.07 -2.57 -0.65
N ALA A 59 -9.04 -1.91 -1.28
CA ALA A 59 -9.83 -0.85 -0.66
C ALA A 59 -10.95 -1.39 0.23
N LEU A 60 -11.69 -2.40 -0.24
CA LEU A 60 -12.84 -2.97 0.47
C LEU A 60 -12.42 -3.91 1.61
N PHE A 61 -11.28 -4.59 1.45
CA PHE A 61 -10.76 -5.56 2.40
C PHE A 61 -9.50 -5.06 3.10
N ARG A 62 -9.29 -3.74 3.13
CA ARG A 62 -8.08 -3.14 3.70
C ARG A 62 -7.82 -3.53 5.14
N GLU A 63 -8.86 -3.88 5.91
CA GLU A 63 -8.76 -4.22 7.33
C GLU A 63 -8.48 -5.73 7.58
N THR A 64 -8.52 -6.59 6.55
CA THR A 64 -8.21 -8.01 6.76
C THR A 64 -6.72 -8.22 7.02
N GLU A 65 -6.40 -9.20 7.85
CA GLU A 65 -5.00 -9.48 8.23
C GLU A 65 -4.14 -9.79 7.01
N THR A 66 -4.66 -10.55 6.03
CA THR A 66 -3.90 -10.82 4.80
C THR A 66 -3.58 -9.54 4.03
N VAL A 67 -4.52 -8.63 3.85
CA VAL A 67 -4.28 -7.38 3.10
C VAL A 67 -3.33 -6.47 3.89
N GLN A 68 -3.55 -6.32 5.20
CA GLN A 68 -2.65 -5.57 6.09
C GLN A 68 -1.22 -6.12 6.03
N PHE A 69 -1.06 -7.44 6.12
CA PHE A 69 0.24 -8.11 6.07
C PHE A 69 0.94 -7.91 4.73
N LEU A 70 0.23 -8.05 3.60
CA LEU A 70 0.81 -7.86 2.27
C LEU A 70 1.41 -6.45 2.08
N PHE A 71 0.85 -5.44 2.75
CA PHE A 71 1.20 -4.04 2.53
C PHE A 71 1.77 -3.31 3.76
N GLY A 72 2.15 -4.04 4.81
CA GLY A 72 2.76 -3.45 6.01
C GLY A 72 1.84 -2.44 6.70
N ASN A 73 0.56 -2.77 6.80
CA ASN A 73 -0.54 -2.01 7.39
C ASN A 73 -0.91 -0.69 6.69
N GLU A 74 -0.43 -0.46 5.47
CA GLU A 74 -0.81 0.73 4.70
C GLU A 74 -1.21 0.35 3.24
N PRO A 75 -2.23 -0.50 3.02
CA PRO A 75 -2.60 -0.99 1.69
C PRO A 75 -2.77 0.13 0.67
N LEU A 76 -3.61 1.11 1.01
CA LEU A 76 -3.97 2.22 0.14
C LEU A 76 -2.78 3.14 -0.18
N GLU A 77 -1.89 3.42 0.79
CA GLU A 77 -0.66 4.17 0.55
C GLU A 77 0.23 3.50 -0.50
N VAL A 78 0.36 2.17 -0.41
CA VAL A 78 1.17 1.41 -1.35
C VAL A 78 0.57 1.44 -2.75
N LEU A 79 -0.75 1.24 -2.88
CA LEU A 79 -1.44 1.36 -4.17
C LEU A 79 -1.31 2.76 -4.76
N GLU A 80 -1.50 3.81 -3.95
CA GLU A 80 -1.34 5.20 -4.40
C GLU A 80 0.08 5.47 -4.88
N THR A 81 1.08 4.99 -4.15
CA THR A 81 2.50 5.19 -4.49
C THR A 81 2.84 4.54 -5.83
N VAL A 82 2.34 3.32 -6.07
CA VAL A 82 2.56 2.61 -7.35
C VAL A 82 1.70 3.19 -8.48
N ALA A 83 0.49 3.64 -8.20
CA ALA A 83 -0.38 4.25 -9.20
C ALA A 83 0.15 5.62 -9.67
N ARG A 84 0.84 6.35 -8.79
CA ARG A 84 1.28 7.74 -8.98
C ARG A 84 2.80 7.89 -9.14
N GLU A 85 3.53 6.83 -9.52
CA GLU A 85 4.98 6.96 -9.80
C GLU A 85 5.23 8.20 -10.68
N GLY A 86 5.92 9.20 -10.12
CA GLY A 86 6.27 10.45 -10.80
C GLY A 86 5.31 11.65 -10.65
N ILE A 87 4.28 11.60 -9.79
CA ILE A 87 3.35 12.72 -9.59
C ILE A 87 3.42 13.24 -8.14
N ASP A 88 3.84 14.50 -7.96
CA ASP A 88 3.85 15.19 -6.66
C ASP A 88 2.41 15.42 -6.16
N TYR A 89 2.02 14.80 -5.03
CA TYR A 89 0.72 15.04 -4.40
C TYR A 89 0.81 15.11 -2.86
N ARG A 90 0.00 15.97 -2.22
CA ARG A 90 0.03 16.27 -0.77
C ARG A 90 -1.11 15.61 0.05
N LYS A 91 -0.68 14.96 1.15
CA LYS A 91 -1.29 14.65 2.49
C LYS A 91 -2.42 13.60 2.68
N MET A 92 -2.11 12.65 3.57
CA MET A 92 -3.02 12.02 4.54
C MET A 92 -2.33 11.90 5.92
N LYS A 93 -3.12 11.87 7.00
CA LYS A 93 -2.66 11.60 8.38
C LYS A 93 -2.35 10.11 8.48
N THR A 94 -1.14 9.74 8.91
CA THR A 94 -0.80 8.31 9.04
C THR A 94 -1.59 7.67 10.19
N LEU A 95 -2.09 6.44 10.02
CA LEU A 95 -2.81 5.71 11.07
C LEU A 95 -1.87 5.09 12.12
N GLY A 96 -0.67 5.64 12.28
CA GLY A 96 0.22 5.28 13.38
C GLY A 96 0.85 3.89 13.26
N GLY A 97 1.12 3.41 12.03
CA GLY A 97 1.89 2.19 11.78
C GLY A 97 3.32 2.27 12.35
N ARG A 98 3.48 2.04 13.66
CA ARG A 98 4.79 2.14 14.35
C ARG A 98 5.65 0.88 14.18
N ILE A 99 5.06 -0.28 13.89
CA ILE A 99 5.77 -1.57 13.90
C ILE A 99 6.53 -1.84 12.59
N TRP A 100 5.96 -1.48 11.44
CA TRP A 100 6.54 -1.80 10.13
C TRP A 100 7.46 -0.72 9.56
N TRP A 101 7.81 0.29 10.36
CA TRP A 101 8.53 1.46 9.89
C TRP A 101 9.81 1.66 10.68
N ARG A 102 10.93 1.51 9.99
CA ARG A 102 12.25 1.82 10.54
C ARG A 102 12.54 3.29 10.34
N VAL A 103 12.86 4.02 11.41
CA VAL A 103 13.35 5.40 11.29
C VAL A 103 14.72 5.37 10.62
N VAL A 104 14.86 6.07 9.50
CA VAL A 104 16.13 6.22 8.77
C VAL A 104 16.88 7.45 9.30
N THR A 105 16.18 8.57 9.48
CA THR A 105 16.72 9.77 10.11
C THR A 105 15.60 10.66 10.62
N LYS A 106 15.91 11.47 11.64
CA LYS A 106 15.02 12.49 12.20
C LYS A 106 15.82 13.78 12.36
N LYS A 107 15.27 14.89 11.90
CA LYS A 107 15.86 16.22 12.02
C LYS A 107 14.73 17.25 12.04
N ASN A 108 14.81 18.18 12.98
CA ASN A 108 13.74 19.16 13.28
C ASN A 108 12.39 18.44 13.48
N GLU A 109 11.34 18.96 12.87
CA GLU A 109 9.98 18.43 12.90
C GLU A 109 9.76 17.28 11.89
N PHE A 110 10.79 16.84 11.16
CA PHE A 110 10.67 15.84 10.10
C PHE A 110 11.29 14.49 10.43
N ILE A 111 10.63 13.42 10.00
CA ILE A 111 11.10 12.03 10.16
C ILE A 111 11.10 11.34 8.80
N LEU A 112 12.26 10.86 8.35
CA LEU A 112 12.37 9.92 7.23
C LEU A 112 12.29 8.49 7.79
N GLN A 113 11.33 7.72 7.29
CA GLN A 113 11.14 6.31 7.64
C GLN A 113 11.20 5.44 6.39
N GLN A 114 11.52 4.16 6.58
CA GLN A 114 11.47 3.14 5.55
C GLN A 114 10.54 2.01 6.02
N ASN A 115 9.61 1.62 5.15
CA ASN A 115 8.76 0.47 5.39
C ASN A 115 9.61 -0.80 5.32
N ILE A 116 9.56 -1.63 6.35
CA ILE A 116 10.39 -2.84 6.47
C ILE A 116 10.02 -3.86 5.40
N LEU A 117 8.74 -3.95 5.03
CA LEU A 117 8.24 -4.94 4.08
C LEU A 117 8.35 -4.44 2.63
N SER A 118 7.62 -3.38 2.31
CA SER A 118 7.56 -2.86 0.94
C SER A 118 8.79 -2.05 0.53
N LYS A 119 9.71 -1.74 1.47
CA LYS A 119 10.98 -1.04 1.25
C LYS A 119 10.89 0.42 0.82
N HIS A 120 9.69 0.96 0.59
CA HIS A 120 9.52 2.37 0.28
C HIS A 120 9.83 3.27 1.47
N PHE A 121 10.18 4.50 1.17
CA PHE A 121 10.47 5.56 2.11
C PHE A 121 9.28 6.50 2.21
N ARG A 122 9.09 7.09 3.39
CA ARG A 122 8.17 8.21 3.62
C ARG A 122 8.81 9.28 4.51
N ILE A 123 8.44 10.53 4.30
CA ILE A 123 8.78 11.66 5.16
C ILE A 123 7.52 12.13 5.88
N LEU A 124 7.58 12.25 7.20
CA LEU A 124 6.50 12.76 8.05
C LEU A 124 6.85 14.13 8.64
N ASP A 125 5.84 14.98 8.86
CA ASP A 125 5.94 16.17 9.73
C ASP A 125 5.68 15.82 11.21
N SER A 126 5.80 16.81 12.10
CA SER A 126 5.62 16.64 13.54
C SER A 126 4.22 16.28 13.98
N LYS A 127 3.23 16.52 13.11
CA LYS A 127 1.85 16.09 13.31
C LYS A 127 1.58 14.71 12.70
N ASN A 128 2.62 13.98 12.28
CA ASN A 128 2.57 12.66 11.63
C ASN A 128 1.83 12.63 10.29
N TYR A 129 1.80 13.75 9.56
CA TYR A 129 1.32 13.77 8.18
C TYR A 129 2.44 13.40 7.22
N ARG A 130 2.12 12.56 6.23
CA ARG A 130 3.04 12.22 5.15
C ARG A 130 3.20 13.40 4.19
N ILE A 131 4.43 13.85 4.03
CA ILE A 131 4.81 14.94 3.12
C ILE A 131 5.35 14.38 1.80
N PHE A 132 5.98 13.22 1.85
CA PHE A 132 6.63 12.60 0.70
C PHE A 132 6.67 11.07 0.86
N SER A 133 6.60 10.34 -0.24
CA SER A 133 6.86 8.90 -0.31
C SER A 133 7.47 8.49 -1.65
N SER A 134 8.40 7.54 -1.64
CA SER A 134 9.04 7.01 -2.84
C SER A 134 9.75 5.68 -2.56
N PHE A 135 9.94 4.82 -3.56
CA PHE A 135 10.82 3.66 -3.46
C PHE A 135 12.31 4.02 -3.64
N ASP A 136 12.63 5.22 -4.14
CA ASP A 136 14.01 5.67 -4.35
C ASP A 136 14.59 6.31 -3.07
N GLU A 137 15.60 5.67 -2.50
CA GLU A 137 16.30 6.16 -1.32
C GLU A 137 17.03 7.49 -1.56
N LYS A 138 17.70 7.65 -2.71
CA LYS A 138 18.49 8.85 -3.01
C LYS A 138 17.55 10.05 -3.15
N LEU A 139 16.44 9.88 -3.86
CA LEU A 139 15.41 10.91 -3.99
C LEU A 139 14.81 11.26 -2.63
N SER A 140 14.47 10.26 -1.82
CA SER A 140 13.89 10.46 -0.48
C SER A 140 14.83 11.22 0.45
N ARG A 141 16.14 10.88 0.43
CA ARG A 141 17.16 11.60 1.21
C ARG A 141 17.36 13.02 0.71
N LYS A 142 17.34 13.26 -0.60
CA LYS A 142 17.42 14.60 -1.18
C LYS A 142 16.25 15.45 -0.70
N ARG A 143 15.03 14.93 -0.83
CA ARG A 143 13.81 15.65 -0.40
C ARG A 143 13.80 15.94 1.10
N PHE A 144 14.28 15.01 1.92
CA PHE A 144 14.43 15.22 3.36
C PHE A 144 15.40 16.35 3.70
N LYS A 145 16.54 16.44 2.99
CA LYS A 145 17.49 17.55 3.15
C LYS A 145 16.90 18.90 2.75
N GLU A 146 16.10 18.95 1.69
CA GLU A 146 15.42 20.17 1.26
C GLU A 146 14.41 20.65 2.33
N LEU A 147 13.59 19.73 2.86
CA LEU A 147 12.60 20.06 3.88
C LEU A 147 13.22 20.53 5.20
N THR A 148 14.38 19.99 5.58
CA THR A 148 15.08 20.33 6.85
C THR A 148 16.03 21.52 6.73
N LYS A 149 16.13 22.16 5.56
CA LYS A 149 16.91 23.39 5.32
C LYS A 149 16.06 24.67 5.36
N ASN A 150 14.74 24.56 5.21
CA ASN A 150 13.83 25.71 5.15
C ASN A 150 13.24 26.10 6.51
N ASP A 151 13.74 25.52 7.61
CA ASP A 151 13.32 25.78 9.00
C ASP A 151 14.32 26.68 9.76
N ASP A 152 15.32 27.26 9.07
CA ASP A 152 16.25 28.27 9.62
C ASP A 152 15.78 29.70 9.26
#